data_AF-A0A966WV89-F1
#
_entry.id   AF-A0A966WV89-F1
#
_cell.length_a   1.000
_cell.length_b   1.000
_cell.length_c   1.000
_cell.angle_alpha   90.00
_cell.angle_beta   90.00
_cell.angle_gamma   90.00
#
_symmetry.space_group_name_H-M   'P 1'
#
loop_
_entity.id
_entity.type
_entity.pdbx_description
1 polymer ?
#
loop_
_entity_poly.entity_id
_entity_poly.type
_entity_poly.pdbx_seq_one_letter_code
_entity_poly.pdbx_strand_id
1 'polypeptide(L)'
;MSGCAGLVPRRQAAAPVGLGPESRQDPALSGNGRLLASVVERGGRSTVLLQDRRSGQVLPLRHLRGQQPHSSPALSWNGRYLALLVQRGPHRQAVVEDRLTGQFYPLLLPPGREPQRLSLAADGRQVAIDLLDNGQRRVEVFDLSTLLEADLAPGQRESGGGPGMVP
;
A
#
# COMPACT_ATOMS: atom_id res chain seq x y z
N MET A 1 47.94 -31.57 -2.43
CA MET A 1 47.43 -30.18 -2.37
C MET A 1 46.00 -30.19 -2.88
N SER A 2 45.03 -30.28 -1.97
CA SER A 2 43.61 -30.36 -2.34
C SER A 2 43.03 -28.95 -2.37
N GLY A 3 42.64 -28.49 -3.56
CA GLY A 3 42.06 -27.17 -3.77
C GLY A 3 40.62 -27.12 -3.27
N CYS A 4 40.35 -26.20 -2.36
CA CYS A 4 39.00 -25.82 -1.99
C CYS A 4 38.37 -25.05 -3.17
N ALA A 5 37.50 -25.71 -3.93
CA ALA A 5 36.64 -25.05 -4.90
C ALA A 5 35.56 -24.27 -4.14
N GLY A 6 35.80 -22.98 -3.90
CA GLY A 6 34.82 -22.09 -3.32
C GLY A 6 33.57 -22.02 -4.20
N LEU A 7 32.41 -22.31 -3.62
CA LEU A 7 31.11 -22.08 -4.24
C LEU A 7 30.92 -20.57 -4.42
N VAL A 8 31.26 -20.06 -5.61
CA VAL A 8 30.94 -18.68 -5.98
C VAL A 8 29.44 -18.62 -6.25
N PRO A 9 28.64 -17.84 -5.48
CA PRO A 9 27.22 -17.72 -5.74
C PRO A 9 27.02 -17.08 -7.13
N ARG A 10 26.38 -17.82 -8.04
CA ARG A 10 25.98 -17.31 -9.36
C ARG A 10 24.99 -16.17 -9.15
N ARG A 11 25.42 -14.94 -9.43
CA ARG A 11 24.52 -13.78 -9.51
C ARG A 11 23.66 -13.94 -10.76
N GLN A 12 22.44 -14.44 -10.59
CA GLN A 12 21.42 -14.39 -11.64
C GLN A 12 20.73 -13.02 -11.58
N ALA A 13 20.62 -12.36 -12.72
CA ALA A 13 19.84 -11.13 -12.82
C ALA A 13 18.35 -11.45 -12.63
N ALA A 14 17.63 -10.61 -11.89
CA ALA A 14 16.18 -10.72 -11.78
C ALA A 14 15.55 -10.49 -13.16
N ALA A 15 14.73 -11.43 -13.62
CA ALA A 15 14.01 -11.28 -14.89
C ALA A 15 12.80 -10.35 -14.70
N PRO A 16 12.62 -9.32 -15.55
CA PRO A 16 11.45 -8.47 -15.48
C PRO A 16 10.19 -9.25 -15.89
N VAL A 17 9.10 -9.03 -15.16
CA VAL A 17 7.76 -9.46 -15.59
C VAL A 17 7.10 -8.27 -16.26
N GLY A 18 6.66 -8.42 -17.51
CA GLY A 18 6.07 -7.33 -18.28
C GLY A 18 4.76 -6.81 -17.66
N LEU A 19 4.60 -5.48 -17.59
CA LEU A 19 3.43 -4.79 -17.00
C LEU A 19 2.63 -3.98 -18.03
N GLY A 20 2.94 -4.15 -19.31
CA GLY A 20 2.42 -3.34 -20.42
C GLY A 20 3.28 -2.10 -20.74
N PRO A 21 2.91 -1.32 -21.77
CA PRO A 21 3.74 -0.22 -22.29
C PRO A 21 3.54 1.13 -21.58
N GLU A 22 2.53 1.27 -20.71
CA GLU A 22 2.21 2.54 -20.02
C GLU A 22 3.29 2.87 -18.95
N SER A 23 3.74 4.13 -18.92
CA SER A 23 4.67 4.63 -17.89
C SER A 23 3.99 4.61 -16.52
N ARG A 24 4.65 3.97 -15.55
CA ARG A 24 4.11 3.69 -14.21
C ARG A 24 5.11 4.08 -13.13
N GLN A 25 4.60 4.67 -12.06
CA GLN A 25 5.37 5.14 -10.91
C GLN A 25 4.75 4.61 -9.61
N ASP A 26 5.43 4.82 -8.49
CA ASP A 26 4.99 4.44 -7.14
C ASP A 26 4.39 3.01 -7.06
N PRO A 27 5.18 1.96 -7.35
CA PRO A 27 4.67 0.60 -7.34
C PRO A 27 4.37 0.13 -5.91
N ALA A 28 3.25 -0.59 -5.75
CA ALA A 28 2.91 -1.29 -4.52
C ALA A 28 2.35 -2.68 -4.83
N LEU A 29 3.00 -3.71 -4.28
CA LEU A 29 2.65 -5.11 -4.48
C LEU A 29 1.86 -5.62 -3.26
N SER A 30 0.78 -6.37 -3.47
CA SER A 30 0.09 -7.04 -2.37
C SER A 30 0.99 -8.12 -1.74
N GLY A 31 0.78 -8.44 -0.45
CA GLY A 31 1.62 -9.41 0.25
C GLY A 31 1.62 -10.82 -0.38
N ASN A 32 0.52 -11.23 -1.02
CA ASN A 32 0.43 -12.47 -1.79
C ASN A 32 0.98 -12.36 -3.23
N GLY A 33 1.47 -11.18 -3.63
CA GLY A 33 2.03 -10.91 -4.95
C GLY A 33 1.04 -10.90 -6.10
N ARG A 34 -0.27 -11.02 -5.87
CA ARG A 34 -1.27 -11.11 -6.93
C ARG A 34 -1.59 -9.76 -7.56
N LEU A 35 -1.67 -8.71 -6.75
CA LEU A 35 -2.10 -7.38 -7.18
C LEU A 35 -0.93 -6.41 -7.19
N LEU A 36 -0.92 -5.55 -8.21
CA LEU A 36 -0.02 -4.40 -8.30
C LEU A 36 -0.87 -3.14 -8.38
N ALA A 37 -0.65 -2.21 -7.44
CA ALA A 37 -1.04 -0.83 -7.60
C ALA A 37 0.15 -0.04 -8.18
N SER A 38 -0.13 0.88 -9.09
CA SER A 38 0.86 1.80 -9.66
C SER A 38 0.18 3.10 -10.05
N VAL A 39 0.90 4.21 -9.99
CA VAL A 39 0.42 5.52 -10.44
C VAL A 39 0.75 5.69 -11.92
N VAL A 40 -0.23 6.15 -12.69
CA VAL A 40 -0.11 6.49 -14.11
C VAL A 40 -0.62 7.91 -14.36
N GLU A 41 -0.11 8.58 -15.37
CA GLU A 41 -0.62 9.89 -15.79
C GLU A 41 -1.73 9.73 -16.82
N ARG A 42 -2.95 10.17 -16.49
CA ARG A 42 -4.11 10.11 -17.39
C ARG A 42 -4.83 11.45 -17.42
N GLY A 43 -4.89 12.07 -18.60
CA GLY A 43 -5.52 13.38 -18.77
C GLY A 43 -4.89 14.48 -17.91
N GLY A 44 -3.57 14.42 -17.70
CA GLY A 44 -2.82 15.37 -16.87
C GLY A 44 -3.04 15.22 -15.36
N ARG A 45 -3.57 14.06 -14.92
CA ARG A 45 -3.81 13.76 -13.51
C ARG A 45 -3.23 12.40 -13.15
N SER A 46 -2.39 12.38 -12.11
CA SER A 46 -1.88 11.16 -11.50
C SER A 46 -3.05 10.31 -11.00
N THR A 47 -3.12 9.07 -11.48
CA THR A 47 -4.22 8.15 -11.21
C THR A 47 -3.65 6.79 -10.84
N VAL A 48 -4.05 6.28 -9.67
CA VAL A 48 -3.74 4.89 -9.29
C VAL A 48 -4.49 3.91 -10.21
N LEU A 49 -3.73 2.97 -10.76
CA LEU A 49 -4.18 1.79 -11.47
C LEU A 49 -3.96 0.57 -10.58
N LEU A 50 -4.98 -0.27 -10.41
CA LEU A 50 -4.85 -1.56 -9.76
C LEU A 50 -4.94 -2.67 -10.82
N GLN A 51 -3.98 -3.59 -10.83
CA GLN A 51 -3.88 -4.64 -11.82
C GLN A 51 -3.68 -6.01 -11.18
N ASP A 52 -4.43 -7.00 -11.65
CA ASP A 52 -4.15 -8.41 -11.38
C ASP A 52 -2.96 -8.84 -12.25
N ARG A 53 -1.86 -9.26 -11.61
CA ARG A 53 -0.60 -9.56 -12.30
C ARG A 53 -0.64 -10.87 -13.08
N ARG A 54 -1.57 -11.78 -12.78
CA ARG A 54 -1.67 -13.08 -13.47
C ARG A 54 -2.43 -12.94 -14.78
N SER A 55 -3.57 -12.25 -14.74
CA SER A 55 -4.43 -12.03 -15.90
C SER A 55 -4.07 -10.77 -16.70
N GLY A 56 -3.33 -9.84 -16.09
CA GLY A 56 -3.10 -8.51 -16.65
C GLY A 56 -4.31 -7.57 -16.53
N GLN A 57 -5.44 -8.03 -15.96
CA GLN A 57 -6.67 -7.26 -15.89
C GLN A 57 -6.54 -6.06 -14.96
N VAL A 58 -6.99 -4.90 -15.44
CA VAL A 58 -7.16 -3.71 -14.60
C VAL A 58 -8.45 -3.82 -13.80
N LEU A 59 -8.34 -3.68 -12.48
CA LEU A 59 -9.44 -3.75 -11.53
C LEU A 59 -10.00 -2.34 -11.29
N PRO A 60 -11.33 -2.16 -11.26
CA PRO A 60 -11.94 -0.84 -11.08
C PRO A 60 -11.78 -0.33 -9.64
N LEU A 61 -11.49 0.96 -9.50
CA LEU A 61 -11.44 1.70 -8.23
C LEU A 61 -12.49 2.82 -8.28
N ARG A 62 -13.76 2.46 -8.04
CA ARG A 62 -14.90 3.35 -8.35
C ARG A 62 -14.94 4.57 -7.43
N HIS A 63 -14.61 4.39 -6.14
CA HIS A 63 -14.67 5.42 -5.12
C HIS A 63 -13.57 6.48 -5.25
N LEU A 64 -12.49 6.15 -5.97
CA LEU A 64 -11.41 7.07 -6.28
C LEU A 64 -11.68 7.99 -7.48
N ARG A 65 -12.78 7.79 -8.20
CA ARG A 65 -13.11 8.66 -9.32
C ARG A 65 -13.41 10.08 -8.83
N GLY A 66 -12.68 11.05 -9.37
CA GLY A 66 -12.86 12.46 -9.04
C GLY A 66 -12.04 12.95 -7.83
N GLN A 67 -11.23 12.09 -7.21
CA GLN A 67 -10.36 12.44 -6.08
C GLN A 67 -8.87 12.52 -6.48
N GLN A 68 -8.61 12.85 -7.74
CA GLN A 68 -7.25 13.01 -8.28
C GLN A 68 -6.62 14.36 -7.90
N PRO A 69 -5.27 14.46 -7.85
CA PRO A 69 -4.29 13.40 -8.09
C PRO A 69 -4.20 12.34 -6.99
N HIS A 70 -3.94 11.10 -7.39
CA HIS A 70 -3.62 10.00 -6.49
C HIS A 70 -2.10 9.84 -6.36
N SER A 71 -1.61 9.48 -5.17
CA SER A 71 -0.19 9.19 -4.95
C SER A 71 0.01 8.17 -3.83
N SER A 72 1.22 7.61 -3.74
CA SER A 72 1.64 6.71 -2.65
C SER A 72 0.66 5.55 -2.34
N PRO A 73 0.30 4.71 -3.33
CA PRO A 73 -0.52 3.54 -3.06
C PRO A 73 0.21 2.51 -2.18
N ALA A 74 -0.53 1.76 -1.37
CA ALA A 74 -0.06 0.61 -0.60
C ALA A 74 -1.18 -0.45 -0.49
N LEU A 75 -0.81 -1.73 -0.49
CA LEU A 75 -1.75 -2.85 -0.50
C LEU A 75 -1.54 -3.74 0.72
N SER A 76 -2.63 -4.28 1.26
CA SER A 76 -2.61 -5.34 2.27
C SER A 76 -2.25 -6.71 1.65
N TRP A 77 -2.25 -7.77 2.45
CA TRP A 77 -1.77 -9.10 2.08
C TRP A 77 -2.48 -9.67 0.84
N ASN A 78 -3.80 -9.84 0.87
CA ASN A 78 -4.55 -10.23 -0.33
C ASN A 78 -4.91 -9.04 -1.23
N GLY A 79 -4.65 -7.82 -0.74
CA GLY A 79 -4.96 -6.56 -1.39
C GLY A 79 -6.45 -6.19 -1.30
N ARG A 80 -7.15 -6.67 -0.26
CA ARG A 80 -8.49 -6.21 0.13
C ARG A 80 -8.47 -4.72 0.41
N TYR A 81 -7.47 -4.27 1.15
CA TYR A 81 -7.29 -2.86 1.46
C TYR A 81 -6.28 -2.23 0.49
N LEU A 82 -6.68 -1.11 -0.09
CA LEU A 82 -5.82 -0.20 -0.82
C LEU A 82 -5.76 1.11 -0.05
N ALA A 83 -4.60 1.39 0.56
CA ALA A 83 -4.32 2.71 1.13
C ALA A 83 -3.65 3.60 0.09
N LEU A 84 -3.97 4.88 0.07
CA LEU A 84 -3.36 5.85 -0.85
C LEU A 84 -3.59 7.28 -0.37
N LEU A 85 -2.91 8.22 -1.01
CA LEU A 85 -3.18 9.65 -0.87
C LEU A 85 -4.02 10.13 -2.04
N VAL A 86 -5.07 10.89 -1.73
CA VAL A 86 -5.96 11.53 -2.69
C VAL A 86 -5.98 13.03 -2.48
N GLN A 87 -6.43 13.78 -3.48
CA GLN A 87 -6.65 15.21 -3.35
C GLN A 87 -8.15 15.48 -3.24
N ARG A 88 -8.54 16.16 -2.15
CA ARG A 88 -9.93 16.58 -1.91
C ARG A 88 -9.97 18.08 -1.69
N GLY A 89 -10.31 18.80 -2.76
CA GLY A 89 -10.21 20.26 -2.77
C GLY A 89 -8.74 20.69 -2.59
N PRO A 90 -8.42 21.63 -1.68
CA PRO A 90 -7.04 22.08 -1.47
C PRO A 90 -6.21 21.11 -0.63
N HIS A 91 -6.83 20.13 0.03
CA HIS A 91 -6.13 19.26 0.98
C HIS A 91 -5.83 17.88 0.40
N ARG A 92 -4.63 17.39 0.69
CA ARG A 92 -4.25 16.00 0.48
C ARG A 92 -4.72 15.16 1.68
N GLN A 93 -5.33 14.02 1.40
CA GLN A 93 -5.93 13.16 2.43
C GLN A 93 -5.45 11.71 2.26
N ALA A 94 -5.10 11.07 3.38
CA ALA A 94 -4.86 9.63 3.41
C ALA A 94 -6.19 8.89 3.53
N VAL A 95 -6.37 7.85 2.73
CA VAL A 95 -7.62 7.07 2.65
C VAL A 95 -7.31 5.59 2.52
N VAL A 96 -8.27 4.75 2.92
CA VAL A 96 -8.26 3.31 2.69
C VAL A 96 -9.55 2.90 1.98
N GLU A 97 -9.44 2.23 0.84
CA GLU A 97 -10.56 1.57 0.17
C GLU A 97 -10.58 0.08 0.58
N ASP A 98 -11.68 -0.37 1.20
CA ASP A 98 -11.99 -1.79 1.34
C ASP A 98 -12.66 -2.27 0.06
N ARG A 99 -11.90 -3.02 -0.75
CA ARG A 99 -12.36 -3.51 -2.05
C ARG A 99 -13.37 -4.64 -1.95
N LEU A 100 -13.47 -5.31 -0.81
CA LEU A 100 -14.45 -6.37 -0.61
C LEU A 100 -15.85 -5.78 -0.40
N THR A 101 -15.94 -4.74 0.44
CA THR A 101 -17.20 -4.10 0.82
C THR A 101 -17.53 -2.87 -0.02
N GLY A 102 -16.53 -2.32 -0.73
CA GLY A 102 -16.62 -1.03 -1.41
C GLY A 102 -16.56 0.17 -0.45
N GLN A 103 -16.29 -0.04 0.84
CA GLN A 103 -16.20 1.05 1.80
C GLN A 103 -14.96 1.91 1.57
N PHE A 104 -15.09 3.20 1.85
CA PHE A 104 -14.04 4.18 1.67
C PHE A 104 -13.84 4.96 2.96
N TYR A 105 -12.65 4.81 3.55
CA TYR A 105 -12.33 5.31 4.88
C TYR A 105 -11.28 6.42 4.82
N PRO A 106 -11.67 7.70 4.98
CA PRO A 106 -10.72 8.77 5.18
C PRO A 106 -10.05 8.62 6.55
N LEU A 107 -8.72 8.71 6.59
CA LEU A 107 -7.98 8.67 7.84
C LEU A 107 -7.99 10.04 8.51
N LEU A 108 -8.40 10.08 9.78
CA LEU A 108 -8.42 11.29 10.58
C LEU A 108 -7.00 11.51 11.13
N LEU A 109 -6.30 12.49 10.55
CA LEU A 109 -4.99 12.92 11.00
C LEU A 109 -5.12 14.13 11.93
N PRO A 110 -4.17 14.34 12.86
CA PRO A 110 -4.13 15.57 13.64
C PRO A 110 -4.11 16.82 12.75
N PRO A 111 -4.78 17.91 13.15
CA PRO A 111 -4.88 19.11 12.33
C PRO A 111 -3.50 19.72 12.05
N GLY A 112 -3.34 20.31 10.88
CA GLY A 112 -2.07 20.93 10.44
C GLY A 112 -1.00 19.95 9.96
N ARG A 113 -1.31 18.64 9.89
CA ARG A 113 -0.41 17.62 9.36
C ARG A 113 -0.84 17.18 7.97
N GLU A 114 0.04 17.34 7.00
CA GLU A 114 -0.21 16.98 5.61
C GLU A 114 0.49 15.66 5.25
N PRO A 115 -0.26 14.63 4.82
CA PRO A 115 0.34 13.35 4.45
C PRO A 115 1.09 13.46 3.11
N GLN A 116 2.33 12.98 3.07
CA GLN A 116 3.20 13.05 1.88
C GLN A 116 3.41 11.67 1.26
N ARG A 117 3.58 10.64 2.08
CA ARG A 117 3.74 9.24 1.68
C ARG A 117 3.14 8.32 2.74
N LEU A 118 2.70 7.13 2.35
CA LEU A 118 2.24 6.12 3.28
C LEU A 118 2.74 4.71 2.94
N SER A 119 2.63 3.84 3.92
CA SER A 119 2.88 2.39 3.85
C SER A 119 1.83 1.68 4.68
N LEU A 120 1.24 0.61 4.16
CA LEU A 120 0.23 -0.19 4.84
C LEU A 120 0.86 -1.52 5.30
N ALA A 121 0.59 -1.92 6.54
CA ALA A 121 0.97 -3.23 7.03
C ALA A 121 0.25 -4.35 6.24
N ALA A 122 0.89 -5.51 6.12
CA ALA A 122 0.31 -6.62 5.35
C ALA A 122 -1.05 -7.08 5.91
N ASP A 123 -1.22 -7.05 7.23
CA ASP A 123 -2.51 -7.34 7.88
C ASP A 123 -3.57 -6.25 7.68
N GLY A 124 -3.22 -5.11 7.10
CA GLY A 124 -4.10 -3.96 6.89
C GLY A 124 -4.45 -3.16 8.16
N ARG A 125 -3.94 -3.53 9.34
CA ARG A 125 -4.36 -2.92 10.62
C ARG A 125 -3.46 -1.78 11.09
N GLN A 126 -2.36 -1.50 10.40
CA GLN A 126 -1.50 -0.37 10.70
C GLN A 126 -1.09 0.35 9.44
N VAL A 127 -1.01 1.67 9.50
CA VAL A 127 -0.49 2.50 8.41
C VAL A 127 0.58 3.44 8.94
N ALA A 128 1.75 3.44 8.31
CA ALA A 128 2.81 4.41 8.55
C ALA A 128 2.67 5.54 7.54
N ILE A 129 2.74 6.80 7.99
CA ILE A 129 2.56 7.98 7.16
C ILE A 129 3.73 8.94 7.40
N ASP A 130 4.39 9.38 6.31
CA ASP A 130 5.28 10.54 6.30
C ASP A 130 4.40 11.79 6.24
N LEU A 131 4.49 12.62 7.26
CA LEU A 131 3.68 13.81 7.50
C LEU A 131 4.58 15.04 7.43
N LEU A 132 4.08 16.08 6.78
CA LEU A 132 4.62 17.43 6.89
C LEU A 132 3.84 18.19 7.97
N ASP A 133 4.53 18.59 9.02
CA ASP A 133 3.98 19.33 10.16
C ASP A 133 4.81 20.61 10.35
N ASN A 134 4.25 21.75 9.96
CA ASN A 134 4.92 23.07 10.06
C ASN A 134 6.32 23.09 9.42
N GLY A 135 6.47 22.45 8.26
CA GLY A 135 7.75 22.36 7.52
C GLY A 135 8.70 21.25 8.00
N GLN A 136 8.36 20.55 9.08
CA GLN A 136 9.13 19.40 9.59
C GLN A 136 8.52 18.09 9.10
N ARG A 137 9.36 17.14 8.69
CA ARG A 137 8.89 15.78 8.36
C ARG A 137 8.85 14.92 9.61
N ARG A 138 7.78 14.14 9.75
CA ARG A 138 7.58 13.17 10.82
C ARG A 138 6.97 11.91 10.25
N VAL A 139 7.46 10.75 10.69
CA VAL A 139 6.81 9.47 10.37
C VAL A 139 6.02 9.02 11.58
N GLU A 140 4.74 8.77 11.40
CA GLU A 140 3.85 8.27 12.45
C GLU A 140 3.14 7.00 12.00
N VAL A 141 2.86 6.10 12.95
CA VAL A 141 2.12 4.87 12.71
C VAL A 141 0.74 5.02 13.36
N PHE A 142 -0.29 4.77 12.58
CA PHE A 142 -1.68 4.83 13.00
C PHE A 142 -2.26 3.43 13.08
N ASP A 143 -2.97 3.17 14.17
CA ASP A 143 -3.70 1.93 14.36
C ASP A 143 -5.07 2.01 13.67
N LEU A 144 -5.33 1.05 12.79
CA LEU A 144 -6.57 0.87 12.05
C LEU A 144 -7.36 -0.34 12.56
N SER A 145 -6.91 -0.96 13.66
CA SER A 145 -7.45 -2.20 14.20
C SER A 145 -8.93 -2.16 14.57
N THR A 146 -9.46 -0.98 14.88
CA THR A 146 -10.86 -0.72 15.21
C THR A 146 -11.72 -0.38 13.98
N LEU A 147 -11.07 -0.07 12.86
CA LEU A 147 -11.71 0.34 11.61
C LEU A 147 -11.75 -0.79 10.58
N LEU A 148 -10.70 -1.62 10.56
CA LEU A 148 -10.45 -2.63 9.54
C LEU A 148 -10.25 -4.01 10.18
N GLU A 149 -10.87 -5.02 9.57
CA GLU A 149 -10.60 -6.43 9.87
C GLU A 149 -9.20 -6.82 9.36
N ALA A 150 -8.54 -7.79 10.00
CA ALA A 150 -7.23 -8.25 9.52
C ALA A 150 -7.29 -8.92 8.15
N ASP A 151 -6.38 -8.55 7.24
CA ASP A 151 -6.10 -9.25 5.99
C ASP A 151 -4.89 -10.18 6.17
N LEU A 152 -5.14 -11.38 6.69
CA LEU A 152 -4.09 -12.34 7.03
C LEU A 152 -3.83 -13.35 5.90
N ALA A 153 -2.60 -13.84 5.86
CA ALA A 153 -2.27 -15.02 5.07
C ALA A 153 -3.06 -16.25 5.59
N PRO A 154 -3.47 -17.17 4.71
CA PRO A 154 -4.09 -18.44 5.12
C PRO A 154 -3.24 -19.14 6.19
N GLY A 155 -3.88 -19.53 7.29
CA GLY A 155 -3.22 -20.22 8.40
C GLY A 155 -2.50 -19.32 9.40
N GLN A 156 -2.37 -18.01 9.16
CA GLN A 156 -2.02 -17.07 10.23
C GLN A 156 -3.27 -16.80 11.08
N ARG A 157 -3.19 -17.14 12.37
CA ARG A 157 -4.16 -16.66 13.36
C ARG A 157 -3.71 -15.29 13.83
N GLU A 158 -4.66 -14.39 14.12
CA GLU A 158 -4.37 -13.21 14.93
C GLU A 158 -3.73 -13.73 16.23
N SER A 159 -2.43 -13.47 16.42
CA SER A 159 -1.82 -13.73 17.72
C SER A 159 -2.45 -12.70 18.65
N GLY A 160 -3.53 -13.08 19.32
CA GLY A 160 -4.21 -12.25 20.29
C GLY A 160 -3.19 -11.79 21.33
N GLY A 161 -2.75 -10.55 21.21
CA GLY A 161 -2.06 -9.84 22.28
C GLY A 161 -3.06 -9.63 23.40
N GLY A 162 -3.24 -10.66 24.24
CA GLY A 162 -3.90 -10.49 25.53
C GLY A 162 -3.15 -9.42 26.32
N PRO A 163 -3.84 -8.56 27.09
CA PRO A 163 -3.18 -7.57 27.92
C PRO A 163 -2.22 -8.30 28.87
N GLY A 164 -0.94 -7.93 28.79
CA GLY A 164 0.09 -8.48 29.67
C GLY A 164 -0.30 -8.27 31.12
N MET A 165 -0.62 -9.36 31.80
CA MET A 165 -0.72 -9.40 33.24
C MET A 165 0.72 -9.27 33.77
N VAL A 166 1.01 -8.14 34.40
CA VAL A 166 2.28 -7.91 35.11
C VAL A 166 2.22 -8.68 36.44
N PRO A 167 3.29 -9.42 36.82
CA PRO A 167 3.36 -10.10 38.11
C PRO A 167 3.44 -9.14 39.30
#